data_AF-A0AAW0WTU4-F1
#
_entry.id   AF-A0AAW0WTU4-F1
#
_cell.length_a   1.000
_cell.length_b   1.000
_cell.length_c   1.000
_cell.angle_alpha   90.00
_cell.angle_beta   90.00
_cell.angle_gamma   90.00
#
_symmetry.space_group_name_H-M   'P 1'
#
loop_
_entity.id
_entity.type
_entity.pdbx_description
1 polymer ?
#
loop_
_entity_poly.entity_id
_entity_poly.type
_entity_poly.pdbx_seq_one_letter_code
_entity_poly.pdbx_strand_id
1 'polypeptide(L)'
;MANVTSLVQGFKVVGLKFCEESKGVHQLLWKKHTVRIHSECKPPDRTLFVVNVPPYCTEEAFQRLFSEYGKVQNVYFHKKPTSGPPQSAKYPHFSIVTPVLGFKVAYIVFTHSSAVKKAMAVPPSTVLVLSTKEHPVLTGVKKWHQQYNQQFISRITLNKEIKALISEYDKKKEQEQAASKQEPDNEGWVTVTSVACSATEEI
;
A
#
# COMPACT_ATOMS: atom_id res chain seq x y z
N MET A 1 -28.62 22.84 -20.33
CA MET A 1 -27.29 23.09 -20.94
C MET A 1 -26.38 23.72 -19.89
N ALA A 2 -25.39 22.99 -19.40
CA ALA A 2 -24.36 23.54 -18.53
C ALA A 2 -23.03 22.89 -18.92
N ASN A 3 -22.26 23.58 -19.75
CA ASN A 3 -20.84 23.28 -19.97
C ASN A 3 -20.10 23.73 -18.70
N VAL A 4 -20.08 22.87 -17.69
CA VAL A 4 -19.23 23.08 -16.52
C VAL A 4 -17.83 22.64 -16.92
N THR A 5 -16.99 23.62 -17.20
CA THR A 5 -15.54 23.46 -17.38
C THR A 5 -14.98 22.82 -16.10
N SER A 6 -14.85 21.50 -16.07
CA SER A 6 -14.73 20.71 -14.84
C SER A 6 -13.28 20.63 -14.30
N LEU A 7 -12.59 21.77 -14.28
CA LEU A 7 -11.24 21.90 -13.72
C LEU A 7 -11.34 22.69 -12.41
N VAL A 8 -11.31 21.97 -11.28
CA VAL A 8 -11.33 22.56 -9.94
C VAL A 8 -9.90 22.59 -9.41
N GLN A 9 -9.29 23.78 -9.30
CA GLN A 9 -7.90 23.94 -8.81
C GLN A 9 -6.87 23.02 -9.52
N GLY A 10 -7.04 22.85 -10.85
CA GLY A 10 -6.19 21.97 -11.66
C GLY A 10 -6.50 20.47 -11.55
N PHE A 11 -7.54 20.10 -10.79
CA PHE A 11 -8.09 18.74 -10.81
C PHE A 11 -9.18 18.60 -11.85
N LYS A 12 -9.12 17.49 -12.56
CA LYS A 12 -10.15 17.05 -13.48
C LYS A 12 -11.20 16.25 -12.73
N VAL A 13 -12.46 16.62 -12.87
CA VAL A 13 -13.59 15.87 -12.30
C VAL A 13 -14.07 14.82 -13.29
N VAL A 14 -14.18 13.56 -12.84
CA VAL A 14 -14.73 12.46 -13.62
C VAL A 14 -15.74 11.68 -12.80
N GLY A 15 -16.85 11.29 -13.43
CA GLY A 15 -17.90 10.52 -12.77
C GLY A 15 -17.49 9.06 -12.56
N LEU A 16 -17.93 8.48 -11.45
CA LEU A 16 -17.76 7.08 -11.10
C LEU A 16 -19.11 6.51 -10.65
N LYS A 17 -19.64 5.57 -11.41
CA LYS A 17 -20.78 4.75 -11.01
C LYS A 17 -20.29 3.45 -10.40
N PHE A 18 -21.03 2.95 -9.40
CA PHE A 18 -20.74 1.64 -8.84
C PHE A 18 -21.04 0.52 -9.85
N CYS A 19 -22.23 0.53 -10.45
CA CYS A 19 -22.64 -0.36 -11.54
C CYS A 19 -23.41 0.46 -12.60
N GLU A 20 -23.66 -0.12 -13.77
CA GLU A 20 -24.39 0.57 -14.86
C GLU A 20 -25.80 1.01 -14.43
N GLU A 21 -26.46 0.18 -13.63
CA GLU A 21 -27.82 0.40 -13.08
C GLU A 21 -27.84 1.47 -11.97
N SER A 22 -26.68 1.86 -11.43
CA SER A 22 -26.59 2.85 -10.37
C SER A 22 -27.03 4.23 -10.88
N LYS A 23 -28.05 4.78 -10.22
CA LYS A 23 -28.48 6.18 -10.39
C LYS A 23 -27.46 7.15 -9.79
N GLY A 24 -26.78 6.75 -8.72
CA GLY A 24 -25.76 7.56 -8.06
C GLY A 24 -24.47 7.62 -8.89
N VAL A 25 -23.96 8.84 -9.07
CA VAL A 25 -22.65 9.11 -9.68
C VAL A 25 -21.77 9.78 -8.64
N HIS A 26 -20.69 9.10 -8.25
CA HIS A 26 -19.66 9.64 -7.40
C HIS A 26 -18.66 10.45 -8.24
N GLN A 27 -18.01 11.46 -7.67
CA GLN A 27 -17.05 12.29 -8.41
C GLN A 27 -15.63 11.96 -7.96
N LEU A 28 -14.83 11.42 -8.87
CA LEU A 28 -13.38 11.32 -8.70
C LEU A 28 -12.74 12.62 -9.18
N LEU A 29 -11.75 13.11 -8.43
CA LEU A 29 -10.95 14.25 -8.88
C LEU A 29 -9.52 13.78 -9.08
N TRP A 30 -8.95 14.01 -10.25
CA TRP A 30 -7.57 13.60 -10.51
C TRP A 30 -6.74 14.65 -11.23
N LYS A 31 -5.43 14.57 -11.04
CA LYS A 31 -4.44 15.41 -11.72
C LYS A 31 -3.14 14.64 -11.89
N LYS A 32 -2.24 15.19 -12.72
CA LYS A 32 -0.87 14.68 -12.80
C LYS A 32 -0.20 14.75 -11.43
N HIS A 33 0.52 13.71 -11.04
CA HIS A 33 1.32 13.73 -9.83
C HIS A 33 2.52 14.66 -10.01
N THR A 34 2.55 15.75 -9.24
CA THR A 34 3.67 16.70 -9.24
C THR A 34 4.18 16.83 -7.81
N VAL A 35 5.40 16.37 -7.56
CA VAL A 35 6.08 16.45 -6.26
C VAL A 35 7.48 17.00 -6.44
N ARG A 36 7.94 17.78 -5.47
CA ARG A 36 9.33 18.29 -5.44
C ARG A 36 10.33 17.18 -5.08
N ILE A 37 9.90 16.26 -4.21
CA ILE A 37 10.69 15.11 -3.75
C ILE A 37 10.27 13.90 -4.57
N HIS A 38 11.20 13.36 -5.33
CA HIS A 38 10.97 12.22 -6.20
C HIS A 38 11.01 10.93 -5.38
N SER A 39 10.01 10.07 -5.54
CA SER A 39 9.99 8.72 -5.00
C SER A 39 10.02 7.72 -6.15
N GLU A 40 10.92 6.74 -6.08
CA GLU A 40 11.02 5.68 -7.10
C GLU A 40 9.71 4.89 -7.25
N CYS A 41 8.97 4.73 -6.15
CA CYS A 41 7.68 4.06 -6.14
C CYS A 41 6.58 4.91 -6.80
N LYS A 42 6.71 6.24 -6.80
CA LYS A 42 5.68 7.18 -7.30
C LYS A 42 6.29 8.23 -8.25
N PRO A 43 6.76 7.80 -9.43
CA PRO A 43 7.44 8.68 -10.38
C PRO A 43 6.45 9.71 -10.98
N PRO A 44 6.76 11.01 -10.95
CA PRO A 44 5.79 12.08 -11.27
C PRO A 44 5.37 12.16 -12.74
N ASP A 45 6.19 11.64 -13.65
CA ASP A 45 5.93 11.65 -15.09
C ASP A 45 4.86 10.62 -15.51
N ARG A 46 4.80 9.49 -14.80
CA ARG A 46 3.92 8.34 -15.10
C ARG A 46 2.91 8.01 -14.00
N THR A 47 2.75 8.88 -13.00
CA THR A 47 1.76 8.70 -11.92
C THR A 47 0.59 9.67 -12.04
N LEU A 48 -0.63 9.14 -11.94
CA LEU A 48 -1.86 9.91 -11.79
C LEU A 48 -2.26 9.97 -10.31
N PHE A 49 -2.53 11.18 -9.84
CA PHE A 49 -2.97 11.44 -8.48
C PHE A 49 -4.49 11.60 -8.45
N VAL A 50 -5.18 10.74 -7.72
CA VAL A 50 -6.65 10.71 -7.62
C VAL A 50 -7.06 10.93 -6.17
N VAL A 51 -8.03 11.80 -5.94
CA VAL A 51 -8.63 12.06 -4.63
C VAL A 51 -10.11 11.74 -4.65
N ASN A 52 -10.70 11.72 -3.45
CA ASN A 52 -12.10 11.37 -3.23
C ASN A 52 -12.41 9.92 -3.67
N VAL A 53 -11.51 8.98 -3.42
CA VAL A 53 -11.72 7.58 -3.79
C VAL A 53 -12.63 6.90 -2.74
N PRO A 54 -13.76 6.30 -3.15
CA PRO A 54 -14.66 5.63 -2.21
C PRO A 54 -14.02 4.44 -1.46
N PRO A 55 -14.51 4.13 -0.24
CA PRO A 55 -13.95 3.06 0.60
C PRO A 55 -14.09 1.65 0.00
N TYR A 56 -15.05 1.44 -0.90
CA TYR A 56 -15.31 0.16 -1.54
C TYR A 56 -14.40 -0.12 -2.74
N CYS A 57 -13.62 0.85 -3.20
CA CYS A 57 -12.69 0.64 -4.32
C CYS A 57 -11.50 -0.23 -3.89
N THR A 58 -11.19 -1.23 -4.70
CA THR A 58 -10.03 -2.11 -4.55
C THR A 58 -8.95 -1.79 -5.57
N GLU A 59 -7.73 -2.29 -5.35
CA GLU A 59 -6.59 -2.01 -6.23
C GLU A 59 -6.81 -2.64 -7.60
N GLU A 60 -7.36 -3.85 -7.64
CA GLU A 60 -7.69 -4.60 -8.86
C GLU A 60 -8.76 -3.88 -9.68
N ALA A 61 -9.78 -3.32 -9.00
CA ALA A 61 -10.83 -2.54 -9.65
C ALA A 61 -10.24 -1.28 -10.30
N PHE A 62 -9.31 -0.60 -9.65
CA PHE A 62 -8.61 0.56 -10.21
C PHE A 62 -7.64 0.18 -11.32
N GLN A 63 -6.89 -0.92 -11.19
CA GLN A 63 -6.00 -1.42 -12.24
C GLN A 63 -6.79 -1.65 -13.53
N ARG A 64 -7.93 -2.33 -13.45
CA ARG A 64 -8.81 -2.55 -14.61
C ARG A 64 -9.39 -1.25 -15.13
N LEU A 65 -9.97 -0.42 -14.27
CA LEU A 65 -10.63 0.83 -14.67
C LEU A 65 -9.65 1.78 -15.38
N PHE A 66 -8.40 1.86 -14.92
CA PHE A 66 -7.41 2.74 -15.53
C PHE A 66 -6.60 2.09 -16.65
N SER A 67 -6.74 0.78 -16.87
CA SER A 67 -6.10 0.08 -18.00
C SER A 67 -6.54 0.59 -19.37
N GLU A 68 -7.73 1.20 -19.46
CA GLU A 68 -8.24 1.85 -20.67
C GLU A 68 -7.32 2.99 -21.16
N TYR A 69 -6.66 3.67 -20.23
CA TYR A 69 -5.72 4.77 -20.54
C TYR A 69 -4.30 4.26 -20.82
N GLY A 70 -3.96 3.08 -20.31
CA GLY A 70 -2.68 2.42 -20.55
C GLY A 70 -2.35 1.39 -19.47
N LYS A 71 -1.30 0.61 -19.69
CA LYS A 71 -0.88 -0.44 -18.77
C LYS A 71 -0.55 0.14 -17.37
N VAL A 72 -1.31 -0.29 -16.37
CA VAL A 72 -1.09 0.08 -14.97
C VAL A 72 -0.03 -0.86 -14.40
N GLN A 73 1.00 -0.27 -13.79
CA GLN A 73 2.02 -1.03 -13.06
C GLN A 73 1.51 -1.30 -11.65
N ASN A 74 1.30 -0.24 -10.86
CA ASN A 74 0.91 -0.34 -9.45
C ASN A 74 -0.20 0.67 -9.12
N VAL A 75 -1.04 0.34 -8.14
CA VAL A 75 -2.03 1.26 -7.54
C VAL A 75 -1.74 1.34 -6.06
N TYR A 76 -1.65 2.54 -5.52
CA TYR A 76 -1.40 2.75 -4.09
C TYR A 76 -2.51 3.57 -3.48
N PHE A 77 -3.11 3.07 -2.39
CA PHE A 77 -4.07 3.82 -1.59
C PHE A 77 -3.46 4.35 -0.30
N HIS A 78 -3.78 5.61 0.02
CA HIS A 78 -3.39 6.26 1.26
C HIS A 78 -4.57 7.00 1.88
N LYS A 79 -4.56 7.15 3.22
CA LYS A 79 -5.56 7.95 3.94
C LYS A 79 -5.44 9.46 3.63
N LYS A 80 -4.20 9.92 3.47
CA LYS A 80 -3.85 11.31 3.16
C LYS A 80 -2.82 11.31 2.02
N PRO A 81 -2.62 12.44 1.31
CA PRO A 81 -1.56 12.54 0.32
C PRO A 81 -0.19 12.33 0.97
N THR A 82 0.63 11.44 0.42
CA THR A 82 1.99 11.15 0.91
C THR A 82 2.99 11.04 -0.23
N SER A 83 4.23 11.46 0.03
CA SER A 83 5.36 11.31 -0.92
C SER A 83 6.09 9.98 -0.75
N GLY A 84 5.97 9.32 0.41
CA GLY A 84 6.64 8.07 0.71
C GLY A 84 6.00 6.84 0.03
N PRO A 85 6.70 5.69 0.03
CA PRO A 85 6.15 4.43 -0.44
C PRO A 85 4.88 4.04 0.34
N PRO A 86 4.01 3.16 -0.21
CA PRO A 86 2.97 2.54 0.59
C PRO A 86 3.58 1.85 1.80
N GLN A 87 2.90 1.93 2.94
CA GLN A 87 3.30 1.17 4.12
C GLN A 87 2.98 -0.29 3.83
N SER A 88 4.00 -1.06 3.43
CA SER A 88 3.86 -2.49 3.18
C SER A 88 4.25 -3.26 4.43
N ALA A 89 3.35 -4.14 4.85
CA ALA A 89 3.56 -5.09 5.92
C ALA A 89 4.42 -6.24 5.39
N LYS A 90 5.69 -6.35 5.82
CA LYS A 90 6.52 -7.52 5.50
C LYS A 90 5.89 -8.83 6.00
N TYR A 91 5.21 -8.74 7.15
CA TYR A 91 4.45 -9.83 7.77
C TYR A 91 2.98 -9.42 7.88
N PRO A 92 2.11 -9.78 6.94
CA PRO A 92 0.73 -9.30 6.87
C PRO A 92 -0.07 -9.53 8.16
N HIS A 93 0.14 -10.67 8.83
CA HIS A 93 -0.63 -11.08 10.00
C HIS A 93 -0.13 -10.49 11.33
N PHE A 94 1.14 -10.09 11.38
CA PHE A 94 1.77 -9.50 12.56
C PHE A 94 1.99 -7.99 12.44
N SER A 95 1.51 -7.40 11.35
CA SER A 95 1.73 -5.99 11.09
C SER A 95 0.74 -5.11 11.82
N ILE A 96 1.27 -4.07 12.47
CA ILE A 96 0.51 -3.00 13.12
C ILE A 96 -0.06 -2.01 12.07
N VAL A 97 0.16 -2.27 10.78
CA VAL A 97 -0.31 -1.41 9.69
C VAL A 97 -1.83 -1.50 9.62
N THR A 98 -2.49 -0.44 10.08
CA THR A 98 -3.94 -0.34 10.02
C THR A 98 -4.39 -0.11 8.57
N PRO A 99 -5.42 -0.83 8.09
CA PRO A 99 -5.94 -0.61 6.76
C PRO A 99 -6.51 0.81 6.64
N VAL A 100 -6.40 1.39 5.44
CA VAL A 100 -6.99 2.70 5.16
C VAL A 100 -8.51 2.57 5.15
N LEU A 101 -9.15 3.02 6.23
CA LEU A 101 -10.61 3.09 6.36
C LEU A 101 -11.16 4.43 5.84
N GLY A 102 -12.31 4.37 5.17
CA GLY A 102 -13.00 5.55 4.63
C GLY A 102 -12.52 5.96 3.24
N PHE A 103 -12.74 7.24 2.91
CA PHE A 103 -12.31 7.81 1.63
C PHE A 103 -10.79 7.90 1.55
N LYS A 104 -10.27 7.62 0.36
CA LYS A 104 -8.85 7.42 0.11
C LYS A 104 -8.33 8.38 -0.95
N VAL A 105 -7.01 8.48 -0.98
CA VAL A 105 -6.22 9.07 -2.06
C VAL A 105 -5.52 7.93 -2.79
N ALA A 106 -5.57 7.93 -4.11
CA ALA A 106 -4.91 6.93 -4.93
C ALA A 106 -3.78 7.51 -5.76
N TYR A 107 -2.72 6.73 -5.91
CA TYR A 107 -1.63 6.96 -6.86
C TYR A 107 -1.63 5.81 -7.84
N ILE A 108 -1.89 6.11 -9.11
CA ILE A 108 -1.92 5.11 -10.17
C ILE A 108 -0.67 5.28 -11.00
N VAL A 109 0.23 4.31 -10.88
CA VAL A 109 1.52 4.32 -11.58
C VAL A 109 1.35 3.53 -12.87
N PHE A 110 1.49 4.21 -14.00
CA PHE A 110 1.48 3.59 -15.32
C PHE A 110 2.88 3.12 -15.72
N THR A 111 2.94 2.16 -16.64
CA THR A 111 4.20 1.76 -17.28
C THR A 111 4.76 2.89 -18.14
N HIS A 112 3.89 3.63 -18.83
CA HIS A 112 4.28 4.70 -19.75
C HIS A 112 3.63 6.04 -19.41
N SER A 113 4.38 7.14 -19.55
CA SER A 113 3.91 8.51 -19.30
C SER A 113 2.81 8.97 -20.29
N SER A 114 2.70 8.30 -21.45
CA SER A 114 1.61 8.54 -22.42
C SER A 114 0.23 8.26 -21.83
N ALA A 115 0.12 7.29 -20.92
CA ALA A 115 -1.13 6.94 -20.26
C ALA A 115 -1.66 8.09 -19.39
N VAL A 116 -0.77 8.81 -18.69
CA VAL A 116 -1.16 9.99 -17.90
C VAL A 116 -1.71 11.08 -18.81
N LYS A 117 -1.10 11.32 -19.98
CA LYS A 117 -1.60 12.30 -20.95
C LYS A 117 -3.00 11.91 -21.45
N LYS A 118 -3.23 10.63 -21.76
CA LYS A 118 -4.54 10.10 -22.16
C LYS A 118 -5.59 10.28 -21.06
N ALA A 119 -5.28 9.89 -19.83
CA ALA A 119 -6.17 10.07 -18.68
C ALA A 119 -6.50 11.55 -18.40
N MET A 120 -5.54 12.45 -18.66
CA MET A 120 -5.75 13.90 -18.55
C MET A 120 -6.50 14.50 -19.74
N ALA A 121 -6.64 13.81 -20.87
CA ALA A 121 -7.34 14.28 -22.08
C ALA A 121 -8.84 13.90 -22.11
N VAL A 122 -9.30 13.05 -21.19
CA VAL A 122 -10.68 12.53 -21.11
C VAL A 122 -11.78 13.61 -21.10
N PRO A 123 -12.94 13.47 -21.73
CA PRO A 123 -14.00 14.48 -21.62
C PRO A 123 -14.52 14.64 -20.18
N PRO A 124 -14.89 15.86 -19.71
CA PRO A 124 -15.58 16.09 -18.43
C PRO A 124 -16.84 15.25 -18.21
N SER A 125 -17.52 14.87 -19.28
CA SER A 125 -18.74 14.06 -19.27
C SER A 125 -18.50 12.57 -19.07
N THR A 126 -17.25 12.13 -18.94
CA THR A 126 -16.91 10.70 -18.84
C THR A 126 -17.39 10.15 -17.49
N VAL A 127 -18.02 8.98 -17.56
CA VAL A 127 -18.49 8.25 -16.39
C VAL A 127 -17.91 6.86 -16.43
N LEU A 128 -17.14 6.53 -15.40
CA LEU A 128 -16.49 5.24 -15.24
C LEU A 128 -17.40 4.29 -14.46
N VAL A 129 -17.37 2.99 -14.79
CA VAL A 129 -18.15 1.98 -14.08
C VAL A 129 -17.20 1.06 -13.31
N LEU A 130 -17.37 1.03 -11.98
CA LEU A 130 -16.47 0.29 -11.10
C LEU A 130 -16.73 -1.23 -11.14
N SER A 131 -17.97 -1.67 -10.99
CA SER A 131 -18.37 -3.08 -10.91
C SER A 131 -19.10 -3.48 -12.18
N THR A 132 -18.54 -4.43 -12.91
CA THR A 132 -19.15 -5.02 -14.11
C THR A 132 -19.62 -6.45 -13.82
N LYS A 133 -20.43 -7.04 -14.70
CA LYS A 133 -20.92 -8.42 -14.53
C LYS A 133 -19.77 -9.44 -14.52
N GLU A 134 -18.73 -9.19 -15.30
CA GLU A 134 -17.53 -10.03 -15.38
C GLU A 134 -16.62 -9.89 -14.16
N HIS A 135 -16.54 -8.67 -13.59
CA HIS A 135 -15.63 -8.34 -12.50
C HIS A 135 -16.41 -7.63 -11.38
N PRO A 136 -17.21 -8.37 -10.60
CA PRO A 136 -18.02 -7.79 -9.55
C PRO A 136 -17.16 -7.31 -8.37
N VAL A 137 -17.38 -6.08 -7.92
CA VAL A 137 -16.74 -5.56 -6.71
C VAL A 137 -17.61 -5.93 -5.50
N LEU A 138 -17.05 -6.73 -4.61
CA LEU A 138 -17.76 -7.20 -3.42
C LEU A 138 -17.91 -6.07 -2.39
N THR A 139 -19.15 -5.85 -1.95
CA THR A 139 -19.51 -4.83 -0.94
C THR A 139 -20.46 -5.41 0.10
N GLY A 140 -20.71 -4.64 1.18
CA GLY A 140 -21.65 -4.99 2.25
C GLY A 140 -21.33 -6.32 2.94
N VAL A 141 -22.38 -7.08 3.25
CA VAL A 141 -22.32 -8.34 4.01
C VAL A 141 -21.46 -9.39 3.30
N LYS A 142 -21.53 -9.49 1.97
CA LYS A 142 -20.73 -10.47 1.19
C LYS A 142 -19.23 -10.22 1.38
N LYS A 143 -18.83 -8.94 1.30
CA LYS A 143 -17.45 -8.53 1.58
C LYS A 143 -17.06 -8.88 3.01
N TRP A 144 -17.92 -8.59 3.99
CA TRP A 144 -17.62 -8.88 5.40
C TRP A 144 -17.49 -10.38 5.68
N HIS A 145 -18.34 -11.22 5.11
CA HIS A 145 -18.20 -12.68 5.22
C HIS A 145 -16.86 -13.16 4.67
N GLN A 146 -16.45 -12.67 3.49
CA GLN A 146 -15.16 -13.01 2.93
C GLN A 146 -14.00 -12.55 3.82
N GLN A 147 -14.04 -11.30 4.29
CA GLN A 147 -13.00 -10.75 5.16
C GLN A 147 -12.90 -11.50 6.48
N TYR A 148 -14.04 -11.84 7.10
CA TYR A 148 -14.10 -12.63 8.32
C TYR A 148 -13.49 -14.01 8.13
N ASN A 149 -13.86 -14.72 7.06
CA ASN A 149 -13.30 -16.03 6.77
C ASN A 149 -11.79 -15.98 6.49
N GLN A 150 -11.31 -14.90 5.87
CA GLN A 150 -9.88 -14.67 5.59
C GLN A 150 -9.06 -14.34 6.85
N GLN A 151 -9.68 -13.94 7.96
CA GLN A 151 -8.97 -13.71 9.21
C GLN A 151 -8.44 -15.01 9.83
N PHE A 152 -9.03 -16.16 9.48
CA PHE A 152 -8.57 -17.46 9.97
C PHE A 152 -7.43 -17.98 9.10
N ILE A 153 -6.23 -17.98 9.66
CA ILE A 153 -5.00 -18.40 8.98
C ILE A 153 -4.71 -19.86 9.31
N SER A 154 -4.21 -20.62 8.34
CA SER A 154 -3.74 -21.98 8.60
C SER A 154 -2.56 -21.95 9.58
N ARG A 155 -2.54 -22.89 10.53
CA ARG A 155 -1.42 -23.01 11.50
C ARG A 155 -0.07 -23.17 10.81
N ILE A 156 -0.06 -23.79 9.63
CA ILE A 156 1.16 -24.03 8.84
C ILE A 156 1.74 -22.70 8.34
N THR A 157 0.89 -21.85 7.74
CA THR A 157 1.32 -20.52 7.25
C THR A 157 1.77 -19.65 8.41
N LEU A 158 1.00 -19.64 9.50
CA LEU A 158 1.32 -18.86 10.70
C LEU A 158 2.67 -19.25 11.30
N ASN A 159 2.93 -20.55 11.48
CA ASN A 159 4.20 -21.03 12.03
C ASN A 159 5.40 -20.71 11.12
N LYS A 160 5.21 -20.70 9.80
CA LYS A 160 6.27 -20.30 8.86
C LYS A 160 6.63 -18.82 9.05
N GLU A 161 5.64 -17.94 9.16
CA GLU A 161 5.88 -16.51 9.41
C GLU A 161 6.56 -16.27 10.75
N ILE A 162 6.11 -16.95 11.82
CA ILE A 162 6.73 -16.85 13.15
C ILE A 162 8.20 -17.27 13.10
N LYS A 163 8.50 -18.43 12.48
CA LYS A 163 9.88 -18.92 12.36
C LYS A 163 10.77 -17.95 11.58
N ALA A 164 10.25 -17.36 10.50
CA ALA A 164 10.98 -16.37 9.72
C ALA A 164 11.27 -15.11 10.57
N LEU A 165 10.27 -14.63 11.31
CA LEU A 165 10.42 -13.46 12.18
C LEU A 165 11.41 -13.69 13.32
N ILE A 166 11.36 -14.84 13.99
CA ILE A 166 12.31 -15.22 15.05
C ILE A 166 13.72 -15.33 14.47
N SER A 167 13.88 -15.97 13.30
CA SER A 167 15.20 -16.10 12.66
C SER A 167 15.80 -14.75 12.27
N GLU A 168 14.99 -13.79 11.80
CA GLU A 168 15.48 -12.43 11.52
C GLU A 168 15.87 -11.68 12.79
N TYR A 169 15.12 -11.86 13.88
CA TYR A 169 15.43 -11.27 15.17
C TYR A 169 16.74 -11.83 15.75
N ASP A 170 16.91 -13.15 15.75
CA ASP A 170 18.12 -13.81 16.26
C ASP A 170 19.35 -13.35 15.48
N LYS A 171 19.28 -13.31 14.14
CA LYS A 171 20.35 -12.77 13.29
C LYS A 171 20.71 -11.32 13.64
N LYS A 172 19.70 -10.48 13.86
CA LYS A 172 19.91 -9.07 14.22
C LYS A 172 20.60 -8.96 15.58
N LYS A 173 20.17 -9.76 16.56
CA LYS A 173 20.76 -9.80 17.89
C LYS A 173 22.20 -10.28 17.87
N GLU A 174 22.52 -11.30 17.08
CA GLU A 174 23.90 -11.78 16.89
C GLU A 174 24.79 -10.70 16.25
N GLN A 175 24.29 -9.98 15.25
CA GLN A 175 25.02 -8.86 14.62
C GLN A 175 25.29 -7.73 15.62
N GLU A 176 24.30 -7.36 16.43
CA GLU A 176 24.46 -6.34 17.48
C GLU A 176 25.48 -6.79 18.55
N GLN A 177 25.43 -8.06 18.97
CA GLN A 177 26.41 -8.62 19.92
C GLN A 177 27.82 -8.76 19.34
N ALA A 178 27.95 -9.03 18.05
CA ALA A 178 29.25 -9.08 17.37
C ALA A 178 29.85 -7.68 17.20
N ALA A 179 29.01 -6.69 16.87
CA ALA A 179 29.43 -5.29 16.76
C ALA A 179 29.87 -4.73 18.14
N SER A 180 29.12 -5.02 19.21
CA SER A 180 29.48 -4.59 20.56
C SER A 180 30.75 -5.25 21.11
N LYS A 181 31.15 -6.42 20.59
CA LYS A 181 32.42 -7.08 20.93
C LYS A 181 33.62 -6.56 20.12
N GLN A 182 33.36 -5.82 19.05
CA GLN A 182 34.40 -5.29 18.14
C GLN A 182 34.71 -3.81 18.37
N GLU A 183 33.87 -3.06 19.09
CA GLU A 183 34.19 -1.71 19.54
C GLU A 183 35.06 -1.78 20.81
N PRO A 184 36.30 -1.25 20.81
CA PRO A 184 37.06 -1.09 22.05
C PRO A 184 36.41 0.03 22.88
N ASP A 185 36.10 -0.27 24.14
CA ASP A 185 35.62 0.74 25.08
C ASP A 185 36.63 1.89 25.17
N ASN A 186 36.15 3.13 25.03
CA ASN A 186 36.94 4.37 25.08
C ASN A 186 37.60 4.63 26.46
N GLU A 187 37.46 3.71 27.42
CA GLU A 187 37.97 3.81 28.79
C GLU A 187 38.79 2.59 29.25
N GLY A 188 39.08 1.61 28.40
CA GLY A 188 40.12 0.59 28.68
C GLY A 188 39.85 -0.36 29.86
N TRP A 189 38.58 -0.65 30.19
CA TRP A 189 38.24 -1.67 31.19
C TRP A 189 37.73 -2.96 30.55
N VAL A 190 38.26 -4.10 31.02
CA VAL A 190 37.87 -5.44 30.56
C VAL A 190 36.80 -6.01 31.48
N THR A 191 35.62 -6.36 30.94
CA THR A 191 34.61 -7.12 31.68
C THR A 191 35.00 -8.61 31.70
N VAL A 192 35.60 -9.05 32.82
CA VAL A 192 35.94 -10.46 33.01
C VAL A 192 34.67 -11.23 33.36
N THR A 193 34.25 -12.17 32.51
CA THR A 193 33.25 -13.17 32.89
C THR A 193 33.96 -14.30 33.61
N SER A 194 33.68 -14.48 34.90
CA SER A 194 34.26 -15.54 35.70
C SER A 194 33.72 -16.89 35.24
N VAL A 195 34.63 -17.76 34.81
CA VAL A 195 34.38 -19.18 34.57
C VAL A 195 33.97 -19.81 35.90
N ALA A 196 32.82 -20.50 35.90
CA ALA A 196 32.34 -21.23 37.06
C ALA A 196 33.38 -22.25 37.52
N CYS A 197 33.82 -22.11 38.78
CA CYS A 197 34.72 -23.03 39.45
C CYS A 197 33.95 -24.31 39.80
N SER A 198 34.09 -25.36 38.99
CA SER A 198 33.68 -26.71 39.38
C SER A 198 34.80 -27.36 40.17
N ALA A 199 34.75 -27.22 41.49
CA ALA A 199 35.53 -28.02 42.42
C ALA A 199 34.86 -29.40 42.58
N THR A 200 35.59 -30.47 42.33
CA THR A 200 35.43 -31.74 43.08
C THR A 200 36.79 -32.42 43.14
N GLU A 201 37.18 -32.76 44.38
CA GLU A 201 38.49 -33.26 44.82
C GLU A 201 38.75 -34.71 44.37
N GLU A 202 40.01 -35.01 44.05
CA GLU A 202 40.56 -36.36 44.11
C GLU A 202 40.93 -36.67 45.58
N ILE A 203 40.45 -37.81 46.09
CA ILE A 203 41.20 -38.94 46.70
C ILE A 203 40.25 -40.14 46.77
#